data_AF-A0A7S7MW61-F1
#
_entry.id   AF-A0A7S7MW61-F1
#
_cell.length_a   1.000
_cell.length_b   1.000
_cell.length_c   1.000
_cell.angle_alpha   90.00
_cell.angle_beta   90.00
_cell.angle_gamma   90.00
#
_symmetry.space_group_name_H-M   'P 1'
#
loop_
_entity.id
_entity.type
_entity.pdbx_description
1 polymer ?
#
loop_
_entity_poly.entity_id
_entity_poly.type
_entity_poly.pdbx_seq_one_letter_code
_entity_poly.pdbx_strand_id
1 'polypeptide(L)'
;MIQPSDAHRLEIAQDVLGCLIALRSESIFYERKKAEPNAEIISLWKAERNSFFDLTRSLSCNDRDNIENVIATYGPYARALFDSGK
;
A
#
# COMPACT_ATOMS: atom_id res chain seq x y z
N MET A 1 -22.65 -11.55 -11.51
CA MET A 1 -22.79 -10.09 -11.72
C MET A 1 -22.00 -9.42 -10.61
N ILE A 2 -20.96 -8.67 -10.95
CA ILE A 2 -20.22 -7.84 -9.98
C ILE A 2 -21.16 -6.68 -9.60
N GLN A 3 -21.47 -6.51 -8.32
CA GLN A 3 -22.24 -5.36 -7.87
C GLN A 3 -21.37 -4.10 -8.06
N PRO A 4 -21.92 -2.97 -8.53
CA PRO A 4 -21.16 -1.73 -8.69
C PRO A 4 -20.43 -1.29 -7.40
N SER A 5 -20.96 -1.67 -6.23
CA SER A 5 -20.31 -1.49 -4.93
C SER A 5 -18.98 -2.23 -4.81
N ASP A 6 -18.89 -3.46 -5.34
CA ASP A 6 -17.74 -4.34 -5.14
C ASP A 6 -16.56 -3.92 -6.03
N ALA A 7 -16.85 -3.44 -7.25
CA ALA A 7 -15.85 -2.83 -8.12
C ALA A 7 -15.27 -1.55 -7.48
N HIS A 8 -16.13 -0.69 -6.94
CA HIS A 8 -15.67 0.52 -6.26
C HIS A 8 -14.84 0.23 -5.00
N ARG A 9 -15.22 -0.81 -4.23
CA ARG A 9 -14.45 -1.22 -3.05
C ARG A 9 -13.09 -1.78 -3.45
N LEU A 10 -13.02 -2.56 -4.52
CA LEU A 10 -11.76 -3.03 -5.09
C LEU A 10 -10.84 -1.87 -5.48
N GLU A 11 -11.36 -0.85 -6.16
CA GLU A 11 -10.60 0.36 -6.51
C GLU A 11 -10.03 1.04 -5.26
N ILE A 12 -10.84 1.22 -4.21
CA ILE A 12 -10.38 1.81 -2.93
C ILE A 12 -9.25 0.96 -2.33
N ALA A 13 -9.37 -0.37 -2.31
CA ALA A 13 -8.32 -1.25 -1.79
C ALA A 13 -7.03 -1.13 -2.60
N GLN A 14 -7.13 -1.06 -3.92
CA GLN A 14 -5.99 -0.87 -4.82
C GLN A 14 -5.32 0.50 -4.61
N ASP A 15 -6.10 1.56 -4.44
CA ASP A 15 -5.59 2.92 -4.18
C ASP A 15 -4.85 3.01 -2.85
N VAL A 16 -5.41 2.41 -1.79
CA VAL A 16 -4.78 2.33 -0.46
C VAL A 16 -3.41 1.65 -0.56
N LEU A 17 -3.34 0.48 -1.19
CA LEU A 17 -2.07 -0.25 -1.38
C LEU A 17 -1.11 0.54 -2.29
N GLY A 18 -1.62 1.18 -3.34
CA GLY A 18 -0.85 2.02 -4.26
C GLY A 18 -0.15 3.18 -3.54
N CYS A 19 -0.85 3.85 -2.62
CA CYS A 19 -0.26 4.91 -1.79
C CYS A 19 0.90 4.41 -0.92
N LEU A 20 0.72 3.24 -0.28
CA LEU A 20 1.77 2.65 0.58
C LEU A 20 2.99 2.19 -0.23
N ILE A 21 2.77 1.65 -1.44
CA ILE A 21 3.85 1.29 -2.37
C ILE A 21 4.65 2.53 -2.78
N ALA A 22 3.96 3.62 -3.13
CA ALA A 22 4.59 4.88 -3.51
C ALA A 22 5.46 5.43 -2.37
N LEU A 23 4.91 5.50 -1.15
CA LEU A 23 5.64 5.92 0.03
C LEU A 23 6.92 5.12 0.25
N ARG A 24 6.83 3.78 0.20
CA ARG A 24 8.02 2.94 0.42
C ARG A 24 9.06 3.12 -0.67
N SER A 25 8.62 3.32 -1.91
CA SER A 25 9.52 3.62 -3.02
C SER A 25 10.25 4.95 -2.82
N GLU A 26 9.53 5.98 -2.40
CA GLU A 26 10.08 7.29 -2.06
C GLU A 26 11.04 7.23 -0.85
N SER A 27 10.64 6.54 0.22
CA SER A 27 11.46 6.35 1.43
C SER A 27 12.78 5.65 1.10
N ILE A 28 12.73 4.58 0.31
CA ILE A 28 13.93 3.87 -0.19
C ILE A 28 14.81 4.81 -1.04
N PHE A 29 14.21 5.62 -1.90
CA PHE A 29 14.95 6.55 -2.75
C PHE A 29 15.70 7.59 -1.93
N TYR A 30 15.05 8.23 -0.96
CA TYR A 30 15.69 9.24 -0.11
C TYR A 30 16.74 8.65 0.83
N GLU A 31 16.51 7.48 1.40
CA GLU A 31 17.50 6.81 2.27
C GLU A 31 18.78 6.48 1.51
N ARG A 32 18.65 6.01 0.26
CA ARG A 32 19.81 5.74 -0.62
C ARG A 32 20.63 6.99 -0.96
N LYS A 33 20.08 8.19 -0.79
CA LYS A 33 20.77 9.46 -1.04
C LYS A 33 21.51 10.01 0.17
N LYS A 34 21.35 9.42 1.36
CA LYS A 34 22.08 9.85 2.56
C LYS A 34 23.57 9.56 2.41
N ALA A 35 24.41 10.31 3.15
CA ALA A 35 25.85 10.08 3.18
C ALA A 35 26.19 8.66 3.66
N GLU A 36 25.42 8.16 4.64
CA GLU A 36 25.48 6.79 5.15
C GLU A 36 24.08 6.16 5.11
N PRO A 37 23.70 5.52 3.99
CA PRO A 37 22.40 4.86 3.88
C PRO A 37 22.27 3.69 4.86
N ASN A 38 21.14 3.62 5.56
CA ASN A 38 20.83 2.46 6.40
C ASN A 38 20.34 1.28 5.54
N ALA A 39 21.18 0.25 5.39
CA ALA A 39 20.86 -0.91 4.57
C ALA A 39 19.71 -1.76 5.15
N GLU A 40 19.58 -1.81 6.47
CA GLU A 40 18.53 -2.59 7.16
C GLU A 40 17.15 -1.97 6.93
N ILE A 41 17.03 -0.64 7.06
CA ILE A 41 15.75 0.03 6.82
C ILE A 41 15.33 -0.04 5.34
N ILE A 42 16.30 0.04 4.42
CA ILE A 42 16.04 -0.17 2.99
C ILE A 42 15.53 -1.60 2.73
N SER A 43 16.11 -2.60 3.40
CA SER A 43 15.69 -3.99 3.27
C SER A 43 14.26 -4.19 3.81
N LEU A 44 13.97 -3.62 4.98
CA LEU A 44 12.64 -3.65 5.58
C LEU A 44 11.59 -3.03 4.64
N TRP A 45 11.82 -1.81 4.16
CA TRP A 45 10.88 -1.14 3.27
C TRP A 45 10.70 -1.84 1.93
N LYS A 46 11.74 -2.51 1.41
CA LYS A 46 11.61 -3.35 0.22
C LYS A 46 10.69 -4.54 0.47
N ALA A 47 10.84 -5.21 1.62
CA ALA A 47 10.00 -6.33 2.00
C ALA A 47 8.53 -5.89 2.13
N GLU A 48 8.27 -4.81 2.88
CA GLU A 48 6.92 -4.24 3.03
C GLU A 48 6.29 -3.87 1.68
N ARG A 49 7.04 -3.16 0.82
CA ARG A 49 6.56 -2.79 -0.52
C ARG A 49 6.24 -4.01 -1.37
N ASN A 50 7.06 -5.06 -1.32
CA ASN A 50 6.81 -6.28 -2.07
C ASN A 50 5.55 -6.98 -1.55
N SER A 51 5.34 -7.03 -0.23
CA SER A 51 4.09 -7.55 0.34
C SER A 51 2.86 -6.77 -0.14
N PHE A 52 2.94 -5.44 -0.27
CA PHE A 52 1.85 -4.66 -0.85
C PHE A 52 1.61 -4.97 -2.32
N PHE A 53 2.68 -5.15 -3.13
CA PHE A 53 2.52 -5.58 -4.52
C PHE A 53 1.84 -6.95 -4.65
N ASP A 54 2.22 -7.90 -3.79
CA ASP A 54 1.64 -9.24 -3.79
C ASP A 54 0.16 -9.18 -3.36
N LEU A 55 -0.17 -8.37 -2.35
CA LEU A 55 -1.56 -8.12 -1.96
C LEU A 55 -2.38 -7.53 -3.12
N THR A 56 -1.88 -6.50 -3.80
CA THR A 56 -2.58 -5.90 -4.95
C THR A 56 -2.83 -6.93 -6.07
N ARG A 57 -1.87 -7.83 -6.33
CA ARG A 57 -2.02 -8.90 -7.33
C ARG A 57 -3.00 -10.00 -6.90
N SER A 58 -3.17 -10.20 -5.60
CA SER A 58 -4.09 -11.19 -5.03
C SER A 58 -5.54 -10.69 -4.92
N LEU A 59 -5.75 -9.37 -4.96
CA LEU A 59 -7.09 -8.78 -4.88
C LEU A 59 -7.95 -9.21 -6.06
N SER A 60 -9.17 -9.65 -5.75
CA SER A 60 -10.16 -10.11 -6.72
C SER A 60 -11.51 -9.46 -6.41
N CYS A 61 -12.20 -9.00 -7.45
CA CYS A 61 -13.56 -8.43 -7.32
C CYS A 61 -14.59 -9.42 -6.75
N ASN A 62 -14.29 -10.72 -6.74
CA ASN A 62 -15.14 -11.75 -6.16
C ASN A 62 -14.82 -12.05 -4.68
N ASP A 63 -13.76 -11.45 -4.12
CA ASP A 63 -13.30 -11.67 -2.75
C ASP A 63 -13.49 -10.41 -1.91
N ARG A 64 -14.75 -10.14 -1.57
CA ARG A 64 -15.16 -8.94 -0.84
C ARG A 64 -14.57 -8.89 0.56
N ASP A 65 -14.45 -10.02 1.24
CA ASP A 65 -13.92 -10.08 2.61
C ASP A 65 -12.45 -9.65 2.63
N ASN A 66 -11.66 -10.12 1.67
CA ASN A 66 -10.27 -9.70 1.53
C ASN A 66 -10.14 -8.21 1.14
N ILE A 67 -11.00 -7.71 0.24
CA ILE A 67 -11.06 -6.28 -0.10
C ILE A 67 -11.32 -5.43 1.14
N GLU A 68 -12.37 -5.75 1.92
CA GLU A 68 -12.70 -4.97 3.12
C GLU A 68 -11.61 -5.10 4.18
N ASN A 69 -10.97 -6.27 4.33
CA ASN A 69 -9.86 -6.46 5.24
C ASN A 69 -8.64 -5.60 4.87
N VAL A 70 -8.32 -5.49 3.58
CA VAL A 70 -7.25 -4.59 3.09
C VAL A 70 -7.59 -3.14 3.41
N ILE A 71 -8.82 -2.70 3.16
CA ILE A 71 -9.26 -1.32 3.44
C ILE A 71 -9.21 -1.03 4.95
N ALA A 72 -9.70 -1.95 5.78
CA ALA A 72 -9.71 -1.77 7.23
C ALA A 72 -8.29 -1.77 7.82
N THR A 73 -7.42 -2.65 7.33
CA THR A 73 -6.05 -2.79 7.82
C THR A 73 -5.18 -1.62 7.37
N TYR A 74 -5.23 -1.25 6.09
CA TYR A 74 -4.26 -0.33 5.49
C TYR A 74 -4.81 1.08 5.24
N GLY A 75 -6.13 1.24 5.18
CA GLY A 75 -6.80 2.53 4.96
C GLY A 75 -6.39 3.61 5.98
N PRO A 76 -6.36 3.32 7.29
CA PRO A 76 -5.91 4.29 8.29
C PRO A 76 -4.46 4.76 8.07
N TYR A 77 -3.56 3.86 7.65
CA TYR A 77 -2.17 4.21 7.35
C TYR A 77 -2.07 5.09 6.12
N ALA A 78 -2.75 4.73 5.02
CA ALA A 78 -2.81 5.55 3.83
C ALA A 78 -3.35 6.96 4.14
N ARG A 79 -4.40 7.04 4.98
CA ARG A 79 -4.97 8.31 5.39
C ARG A 79 -4.02 9.17 6.23
N ALA A 80 -3.35 8.57 7.22
CA ALA A 80 -2.38 9.26 8.04
C ALA A 80 -1.25 9.89 7.21
N LEU A 81 -0.85 9.23 6.12
CA LEU A 81 0.16 9.77 5.20
C LEU A 81 -0.31 11.05 4.50
N PHE A 82 -1.54 11.05 3.97
CA PHE A 82 -2.13 12.25 3.37
C PHE A 82 -2.28 13.40 4.37
N ASP A 83 -2.63 13.09 5.61
CA ASP A 83 -2.79 14.12 6.65
C ASP A 83 -1.42 14.62 7.16
N SER A 84 -0.36 13.81 7.11
CA SER A 84 1.01 14.19 7.48
C SER A 84 1.80 14.94 6.39
N GLY A 85 1.30 14.96 5.15
CA GLY A 85 1.88 15.71 4.03
C GLY A 85 1.44 17.17 3.92
N LYS A 86 0.73 17.69 4.93
CA LYS A 86 0.34 19.10 5.10
C LYS A 86 1.16 19.75 6.22
#